data_AF-A0A7I8EJ13-F1
#
_entry.id   AF-A0A7I8EJ13-F1
#
_cell.length_a   1.000
_cell.length_b   1.000
_cell.length_c   1.000
_cell.angle_alpha   90.00
_cell.angle_beta   90.00
_cell.angle_gamma   90.00
#
_symmetry.space_group_name_H-M   'P 1'
#
loop_
_entity.id
_entity.type
_entity.pdbx_description
1 polymer ?
#
loop_
_entity_poly.entity_id
_entity_poly.type
_entity_poly.pdbx_seq_one_letter_code
_entity_poly.pdbx_strand_id
1 'polypeptide(L)' 'MVNKKHGVYCALGFGGQMLYIDPHAQLVVAKFSSYPTPVDGGEEFFHAFAALPALAKALVK' A
#
# COMPACT_ATOMS: atom_id res chain seq x y z
N MET A 1 -8.70 0.66 -5.78
CA MET A 1 -9.60 1.45 -4.90
C MET A 1 -9.12 1.32 -3.48
N VAL A 2 -8.94 2.46 -2.82
CA VAL A 2 -8.48 2.51 -1.44
C VAL A 2 -9.62 2.12 -0.49
N ASN A 3 -9.31 1.39 0.58
CA ASN A 3 -10.30 0.91 1.54
C ASN A 3 -11.05 2.09 2.18
N LYS A 4 -12.31 2.29 1.80
CA LYS A 4 -13.15 3.40 2.27
C LYS A 4 -13.37 3.40 3.79
N LYS A 5 -13.21 2.25 4.48
CA LYS A 5 -13.48 2.15 5.92
C LYS A 5 -12.43 2.83 6.80
N HIS A 6 -11.17 2.88 6.34
CA HIS A 6 -10.06 3.48 7.11
C HIS A 6 -9.63 4.84 6.57
N GLY A 7 -10.23 5.32 5.47
CA GLY A 7 -9.82 6.58 4.84
C GLY A 7 -8.36 6.54 4.39
N VAL A 8 -7.89 5.40 3.91
CA VAL A 8 -6.50 5.22 3.50
C VAL A 8 -6.20 6.11 2.29
N TYR A 9 -4.95 6.53 2.16
CA TYR A 9 -4.43 7.22 0.98
C TYR A 9 -3.17 6.49 0.49
N CYS A 10 -2.98 6.42 -0.82
CA CYS A 10 -1.72 5.91 -1.36
C CYS A 10 -1.28 6.64 -2.64
N ALA A 11 0.03 6.84 -2.76
CA ALA A 11 0.69 7.19 -4.02
C ALA A 11 1.45 5.97 -4.53
N LEU A 12 1.37 5.73 -5.84
CA LEU A 12 2.04 4.62 -6.53
C LEU A 12 3.03 5.18 -7.55
N GLY A 13 4.14 4.50 -7.74
CA GLY A 13 5.14 4.83 -8.76
C GLY A 13 5.75 3.56 -9.37
N PHE A 14 6.22 3.68 -10.60
CA PHE A 14 6.78 2.55 -11.36
C PHE A 14 7.93 1.84 -10.64
N GLY A 15 8.08 0.54 -10.93
CA GLY A 15 9.06 -0.30 -10.25
C GLY A 15 8.61 -0.66 -8.83
N GLY A 16 7.31 -0.55 -8.53
CA GLY A 16 6.73 -0.92 -7.25
C GLY A 16 6.89 0.10 -6.12
N GLN A 17 7.08 1.40 -6.41
CA GLN A 17 7.13 2.42 -5.35
C GLN A 17 5.74 2.64 -4.75
N MET A 18 5.65 2.71 -3.43
CA MET A 18 4.39 3.03 -2.77
C MET A 18 4.61 3.88 -1.53
N LEU A 19 3.82 4.94 -1.40
CA LEU A 19 3.60 5.64 -0.13
C LEU A 19 2.17 5.33 0.29
N TYR A 20 2.00 4.67 1.44
CA TYR A 20 0.71 4.24 1.99
C TYR A 20 0.48 4.91 3.34
N ILE A 21 -0.71 5.49 3.53
CA ILE A 21 -1.09 6.20 4.75
C ILE A 21 -2.44 5.66 5.23
N ASP A 22 -2.47 5.08 6.43
CA ASP A 22 -3.69 4.70 7.14
C ASP A 22 -3.85 5.59 8.38
N PRO A 23 -4.72 6.62 8.33
CA PRO A 23 -4.89 7.54 9.44
C PRO A 23 -5.56 6.89 10.65
N HIS A 24 -6.45 5.90 10.43
CA HIS A 24 -7.13 5.19 11.52
C HIS A 24 -6.14 4.34 12.33
N ALA A 25 -5.21 3.67 11.64
CA ALA A 25 -4.15 2.89 12.28
C ALA A 25 -2.92 3.70 12.70
N GLN A 26 -2.91 5.01 12.47
CA GLN A 26 -1.74 5.89 12.63
C GLN A 26 -0.47 5.30 11.96
N LEU A 27 -0.62 4.72 10.76
CA LEU A 27 0.42 4.00 10.05
C LEU A 27 0.81 4.74 8.77
N VAL A 28 2.12 4.90 8.57
CA VAL A 28 2.71 5.35 7.30
C VAL A 28 3.73 4.31 6.84
N VAL A 29 3.63 3.89 5.58
CA VAL A 29 4.57 2.96 4.96
C VAL A 29 5.15 3.57 3.69
N ALA A 30 6.47 3.69 3.66
CA ALA A 30 7.25 3.96 2.45
C ALA A 30 7.85 2.64 1.95
N LYS A 31 7.41 2.18 0.79
CA LYS A 31 7.91 0.98 0.10
C LYS A 31 8.71 1.42 -1.11
N PHE A 32 10.02 1.18 -1.05
CA PHE A 32 10.92 1.32 -2.18
C PHE A 32 11.16 -0.06 -2.81
N SER A 33 11.14 -0.12 -4.12
CA SER A 33 11.31 -1.37 -4.87
C SER A 33 11.98 -1.10 -6.21
N SER A 34 12.30 -2.15 -6.96
CA SER A 34 12.88 -2.04 -8.31
C SER A 34 12.31 -3.12 -9.21
N TYR A 35 10.97 -3.22 -9.24
CA TYR A 35 10.28 -4.19 -10.07
C TYR A 35 10.73 -4.00 -11.54
N PRO A 36 11.18 -5.08 -12.21
CA PRO A 36 11.99 -4.95 -13.43
C PRO A 36 11.20 -4.42 -14.63
N THR A 37 9.90 -4.68 -14.68
CA THR A 37 9.02 -4.29 -15.79
C THR A 37 7.80 -3.58 -15.23
N PRO A 38 7.58 -2.30 -15.58
CA PRO A 38 6.30 -1.63 -15.36
C PRO A 38 5.18 -2.44 -16.01
N VAL A 39 4.14 -2.74 -15.25
CA VAL A 39 3.00 -3.52 -15.72
C VAL A 39 1.71 -2.74 -15.54
N ASP A 40 0.92 -2.68 -16.61
CA ASP A 40 -0.32 -1.89 -16.67
C ASP A 40 -1.36 -2.34 -15.62
N GLY A 41 -1.31 -3.62 -15.22
CA GLY A 41 -2.21 -4.21 -14.22
C GLY A 41 -1.84 -3.86 -12.77
N GLY A 42 -0.67 -3.26 -12.52
CA GLY A 42 -0.20 -2.93 -11.18
C GLY A 42 0.14 -4.15 -10.32
N GLU A 43 0.52 -5.28 -10.94
CA GLU A 43 0.86 -6.55 -10.29
C GLU A 43 1.99 -6.38 -9.27
N GLU A 44 2.88 -5.41 -9.50
CA GLU A 44 3.96 -4.97 -8.60
C GLU A 44 3.47 -4.49 -7.22
N PHE A 45 2.16 -4.30 -7.05
CA PHE A 45 1.51 -3.84 -5.82
C PHE A 45 0.58 -4.86 -5.17
N PHE A 46 0.22 -5.98 -5.81
CA PHE A 46 -0.82 -6.89 -5.32
C PHE A 46 -0.54 -7.41 -3.90
N HIS A 47 0.70 -7.81 -3.65
CA HIS A 47 1.12 -8.26 -2.32
C HIS A 47 1.05 -7.14 -1.27
N ALA A 48 1.42 -5.91 -1.65
CA ALA A 48 1.34 -4.77 -0.75
C ALA A 48 -0.11 -4.42 -0.41
N PHE A 49 -1.03 -4.47 -1.39
CA PHE A 49 -2.44 -4.23 -1.15
C PHE A 49 -3.11 -5.27 -0.25
N ALA A 50 -2.58 -6.49 -0.17
CA ALA A 50 -3.02 -7.48 0.81
C ALA A 50 -2.36 -7.29 2.18
N ALA A 51 -1.05 -7.09 2.21
CA ALA A 51 -0.27 -7.07 3.45
C ALA A 51 -0.51 -5.81 4.30
N LEU A 52 -0.59 -4.62 3.69
CA LEU A 52 -0.66 -3.36 4.43
C LEU A 52 -1.97 -3.18 5.21
N PRO A 53 -3.16 -3.53 4.65
CA PRO A 53 -4.39 -3.53 5.45
C PRO A 53 -4.39 -4.58 6.57
N ALA A 54 -3.78 -5.74 6.34
CA ALA A 54 -3.66 -6.78 7.37
C ALA A 54 -2.76 -6.31 8.51
N LEU A 55 -1.64 -5.67 8.20
CA LEU A 55 -0.75 -5.04 9.16
C LEU A 55 -1.47 -3.93 9.94
N ALA A 56 -2.17 -3.03 9.26
CA ALA A 56 -2.94 -1.96 9.91
C ALA A 56 -3.96 -2.53 10.90
N LYS A 57 -4.69 -3.59 10.50
CA LYS A 57 -5.63 -4.28 11.40
C LYS A 57 -4.94 -4.92 12.60
N ALA A 58 -3.73 -5.46 12.45
CA ALA A 58 -2.99 -6.05 13.55
C ALA A 58 -2.43 -5.01 14.54
N LEU A 59 -2.20 -3.78 14.08
CA LEU A 59 -1.68 -2.67 14.90
C LEU A 59 -2.77 -1.94 15.68
N VAL A 60 -3.99 -1.90 15.16
CA VAL A 60 -5.16 -1.34 15.86
C VAL A 60 -5.73 -2.41 16.80
N LYS A 61 -5.62 -2.18 18.10
CA LYS A 61 -6.25 -3.03 19.14
C LYS A 61 -7.75 -2.78 19.24
#